data_AF-A0A8T1WH75-F1
#
_entry.id   AF-A0A8T1WH75-F1
#
_cell.length_a   1.000
_cell.length_b   1.000
_cell.length_c   1.000
_cell.angle_alpha   90.00
_cell.angle_beta   90.00
_cell.angle_gamma   90.00
#
_symmetry.space_group_name_H-M   'P 1'
#
loop_
_entity.id
_entity.type
_entity.pdbx_description
1 polymer ?
#
loop_
_entity_poly.entity_id
_entity_poly.type
_entity_poly.pdbx_seq_one_letter_code
_entity_poly.pdbx_strand_id
1 'polypeptide(L)'
;AEREQMRHSRRWRHERGQDNDDEDEEDEEDFDTTEQHQVQGRVTMAKITNFMRVTKAPKAHSKQEGKKVVDSHAVKRQRAKKEVSTPSKKEKDEESEEFIPTFIYETVKYEHKRTPHRVSKELKTVVEYINKYYDVPSTFERDAKFGTHSGLTFEKRLARAYSLGQLPLKRQGRGNKTVATPAPICLTCAVVGHSYKYCPDGF
;
A
#
# COMPACT_ATOMS: atom_id res chain seq x y z
N ALA A 1 29.51 -37.16 40.09
CA ALA A 1 28.39 -36.30 39.66
C ALA A 1 28.54 -35.75 38.22
N GLU A 2 29.50 -36.22 37.41
CA GLU A 2 29.78 -35.65 36.07
C GLU A 2 29.35 -36.54 34.88
N ARG A 3 28.73 -37.69 35.14
CA ARG A 3 28.41 -38.69 34.10
C ARG A 3 26.99 -38.63 33.53
N GLU A 4 26.16 -37.73 34.05
CA GLU A 4 24.73 -37.63 33.69
C GLU A 4 24.41 -36.51 32.69
N GLN A 5 25.28 -35.51 32.52
CA GLN A 5 25.00 -34.39 31.60
C GLN A 5 25.21 -34.74 30.11
N MET A 6 25.86 -35.86 29.78
CA MET A 6 26.17 -36.19 28.38
C MET A 6 25.08 -36.97 27.64
N ARG A 7 23.99 -37.38 28.31
CA ARG A 7 22.92 -38.19 27.68
C ARG A 7 21.77 -37.37 27.10
N HIS A 8 21.69 -36.07 27.37
CA HIS A 8 20.59 -35.23 26.87
C HIS A 8 20.83 -34.58 25.50
N SER A 9 22.04 -34.70 24.91
CA SER A 9 22.39 -34.07 23.62
C SER A 9 22.17 -34.94 22.37
N ARG A 10 21.62 -36.16 22.48
CA ARG A 10 21.48 -37.09 21.33
C ARG A 10 20.05 -37.32 20.83
N ARG A 11 19.09 -36.44 21.16
CA ARG A 11 17.66 -36.66 20.82
C ARG A 11 17.02 -35.55 19.96
N TRP A 12 17.79 -34.90 19.09
CA TRP A 12 17.27 -33.95 18.10
C TRP A 12 17.93 -34.12 16.73
N ARG A 13 18.08 -35.37 16.30
CA ARG A 13 18.49 -35.71 14.94
C ARG A 13 17.42 -36.63 14.34
N HIS A 14 16.23 -36.07 14.15
CA HIS A 14 15.16 -36.70 13.39
C HIS A 14 14.76 -35.74 12.25
N GLU A 15 14.88 -36.27 11.04
CA GLU A 15 13.95 -36.08 9.94
C GLU A 15 13.79 -34.66 9.38
N ARG A 16 14.64 -34.35 8.39
CA ARG A 16 14.17 -33.66 7.18
C ARG A 16 15.20 -33.85 6.06
N GLY A 17 14.97 -34.90 5.29
CA GLY A 17 15.64 -35.18 4.02
C GLY A 17 14.61 -35.93 3.18
N GLN A 18 13.70 -35.15 2.60
CA GLN A 18 12.82 -35.60 1.52
C GLN A 18 13.18 -34.71 0.36
N ASP A 19 14.13 -35.23 -0.41
CA ASP A 19 14.56 -34.70 -1.69
C ASP A 19 13.40 -34.97 -2.66
N ASN A 20 12.64 -33.94 -2.97
CA ASN A 20 11.74 -33.93 -4.13
C ASN A 20 12.53 -33.31 -5.27
N ASP A 21 13.20 -34.18 -6.02
CA ASP A 21 13.66 -33.91 -7.37
C ASP A 21 12.43 -33.99 -8.29
N ASP A 22 11.68 -32.90 -8.39
CA ASP A 22 10.70 -32.71 -9.47
C ASP A 22 11.39 -31.85 -10.54
N GLU A 23 11.98 -32.56 -11.50
CA GLU A 23 12.46 -32.02 -12.77
C GLU A 23 11.23 -31.60 -13.61
N ASP A 24 10.76 -30.37 -13.42
CA ASP A 24 9.82 -29.73 -14.33
C ASP A 24 10.60 -29.30 -15.60
N GLU A 25 10.66 -30.22 -16.55
CA GLU A 25 11.04 -30.04 -17.94
C GLU A 25 9.97 -29.13 -18.59
N GLU A 26 10.18 -27.81 -18.55
CA GLU A 26 9.30 -26.86 -19.26
C GLU A 26 9.56 -26.95 -20.77
N ASP A 27 8.59 -27.54 -21.47
CA ASP A 27 8.49 -27.58 -22.93
C ASP A 27 8.68 -26.17 -23.55
N GLU A 28 9.70 -26.04 -24.39
CA GLU A 28 9.91 -24.88 -25.26
C GLU A 28 8.81 -24.83 -26.34
N GLU A 29 7.70 -24.14 -26.06
CA GLU A 29 6.77 -23.74 -27.11
C GLU A 29 7.34 -22.55 -27.90
N ASP A 30 7.89 -22.86 -29.07
CA ASP A 30 8.19 -21.93 -30.16
C ASP A 30 6.93 -21.13 -30.56
N PHE A 31 6.73 -19.96 -29.94
CA PHE A 31 5.70 -19.02 -30.35
C PHE A 31 6.17 -18.24 -31.59
N ASP A 32 5.78 -18.75 -32.76
CA ASP A 32 5.92 -18.14 -34.08
C ASP A 32 5.28 -16.74 -34.08
N THR A 33 6.12 -15.71 -34.00
CA THR A 33 5.68 -14.30 -34.09
C THR A 33 5.58 -13.88 -35.54
N THR A 34 4.49 -14.30 -36.16
CA THR A 34 3.92 -13.66 -37.35
C THR A 34 3.70 -12.16 -37.12
N GLU A 35 4.35 -11.37 -37.97
CA GLU A 35 3.73 -10.31 -38.76
C GLU A 35 3.00 -9.20 -37.98
N GLN A 36 3.67 -8.06 -37.74
CA GLN A 36 2.94 -6.80 -37.54
C GLN A 36 3.46 -5.66 -38.41
N HIS A 37 2.59 -5.32 -39.35
CA HIS A 37 2.53 -4.16 -40.20
C HIS A 37 2.92 -2.84 -39.50
N GLN A 38 3.85 -2.14 -40.14
CA GLN A 38 4.15 -0.73 -39.90
C GLN A 38 3.05 0.14 -40.54
N VAL A 39 2.08 0.61 -39.74
CA VAL A 39 1.14 1.66 -40.15
C VAL A 39 1.49 2.94 -39.38
N GLN A 40 2.15 3.86 -40.09
CA GLN A 40 2.43 5.22 -39.62
C GLN A 40 1.13 6.04 -39.62
N GLY A 41 0.43 6.05 -38.48
CA GLY A 41 -0.68 6.96 -38.20
C GLY A 41 -0.19 8.27 -37.59
N ARG A 42 -0.19 9.35 -38.40
CA ARG A 42 -0.04 10.74 -37.94
C ARG A 42 -1.19 11.09 -36.98
N VAL A 43 -0.93 11.15 -35.69
CA VAL A 43 -1.88 11.73 -34.72
C VAL A 43 -1.61 13.22 -34.59
N THR A 44 -2.59 14.04 -34.96
CA THR A 44 -2.55 15.49 -34.79
C THR A 44 -2.81 15.86 -33.33
N MET A 45 -1.99 16.77 -32.79
CA MET A 45 -2.07 17.25 -31.41
C MET A 45 -3.34 18.10 -31.21
N ALA A 46 -4.42 17.49 -30.70
CA ALA A 46 -5.55 18.24 -30.19
C ALA A 46 -5.15 18.93 -28.87
N LYS A 47 -5.04 20.26 -28.93
CA LYS A 47 -4.75 21.12 -27.77
C LYS A 47 -5.88 20.99 -26.74
N ILE A 48 -5.61 20.31 -25.64
CA ILE A 48 -6.50 20.32 -24.47
C ILE A 48 -6.30 21.65 -23.74
N THR A 49 -7.14 22.63 -24.05
CA THR A 49 -7.24 23.87 -23.26
C THR A 49 -8.68 24.04 -22.83
N ASN A 50 -9.04 23.53 -21.65
CA ASN A 50 -10.20 24.03 -20.92
C ASN A 50 -9.97 23.84 -19.41
N PHE A 51 -9.18 24.76 -18.85
CA PHE A 51 -9.19 25.00 -17.41
C PHE A 51 -10.43 25.83 -17.06
N MET A 52 -11.44 25.20 -16.47
CA MET A 52 -12.55 25.90 -15.81
C MET A 52 -12.01 26.62 -14.57
N ARG A 53 -11.67 27.90 -14.71
CA ARG A 53 -11.37 28.78 -13.58
C ARG A 53 -12.67 29.11 -12.84
N VAL A 54 -12.95 28.37 -11.77
CA VAL A 54 -14.01 28.73 -10.81
C VAL A 54 -13.47 29.82 -9.89
N THR A 55 -13.48 31.07 -10.35
CA THR A 55 -13.30 32.22 -9.47
C THR A 55 -14.66 32.62 -8.93
N LYS A 56 -15.00 32.14 -7.73
CA LYS A 56 -16.07 32.76 -6.93
C LYS A 56 -15.61 34.17 -6.58
N ALA A 57 -16.21 35.17 -7.21
CA ALA A 57 -16.00 36.56 -6.82
C ALA A 57 -16.53 36.79 -5.40
N PRO A 58 -15.73 37.33 -4.46
CA PRO A 58 -16.26 37.79 -3.19
C PRO A 58 -17.18 38.98 -3.44
N LYS A 59 -18.46 38.86 -3.07
CA LYS A 59 -19.39 39.99 -3.04
C LYS A 59 -18.88 40.97 -1.97
N ALA A 60 -18.35 42.10 -2.41
CA ALA A 60 -18.11 43.25 -1.56
C ALA A 60 -19.47 43.81 -1.10
N HIS A 61 -19.75 43.75 0.19
CA HIS A 61 -20.86 44.48 0.80
C HIS A 61 -20.31 45.80 1.30
N SER A 62 -20.63 46.87 0.58
CA SER A 62 -20.43 48.25 0.99
C SER A 62 -21.27 48.58 2.24
N LYS A 63 -20.67 49.33 3.16
CA LYS A 63 -21.29 50.02 4.30
C LYS A 63 -22.61 50.71 3.93
N GLN A 64 -23.66 50.51 4.73
CA GLN A 64 -24.58 51.58 5.15
C GLN A 64 -25.13 51.32 6.56
N GLU A 65 -25.22 52.40 7.32
CA GLU A 65 -25.61 52.50 8.72
C GLU A 65 -27.13 52.39 8.94
N GLY A 66 -27.50 51.79 10.08
CA GLY A 66 -28.65 52.10 10.95
C GLY A 66 -30.07 52.32 10.40
N LYS A 67 -30.99 51.38 10.67
CA LYS A 67 -32.29 51.69 11.33
C LYS A 67 -33.02 50.40 11.78
N LYS A 68 -33.66 50.51 12.96
CA LYS A 68 -34.48 49.51 13.66
C LYS A 68 -35.71 49.07 12.83
N VAL A 69 -36.21 47.85 13.12
CA VAL A 69 -37.63 47.35 13.21
C VAL A 69 -37.55 45.81 13.02
N VAL A 70 -37.61 45.01 14.09
CA VAL A 70 -38.79 44.28 14.64
C VAL A 70 -39.45 43.31 13.65
N ASP A 71 -39.55 42.07 14.15
CA ASP A 71 -40.50 40.99 13.85
C ASP A 71 -40.14 39.82 12.91
N SER A 72 -39.98 38.67 13.58
CA SER A 72 -40.58 37.37 13.32
C SER A 72 -40.43 36.71 11.95
N HIS A 73 -39.66 35.61 11.91
CA HIS A 73 -40.19 34.36 11.36
C HIS A 73 -39.52 33.14 12.00
N ALA A 74 -40.32 32.42 12.78
CA ALA A 74 -40.02 31.10 13.32
C ALA A 74 -39.93 30.06 12.19
N VAL A 75 -38.87 29.27 12.17
CA VAL A 75 -38.84 27.99 11.44
C VAL A 75 -38.49 26.87 12.41
N LYS A 76 -39.54 26.13 12.78
CA LYS A 76 -39.55 24.81 13.41
C LYS A 76 -38.55 23.88 12.71
N ARG A 77 -37.48 23.48 13.39
CA ARG A 77 -36.80 22.21 13.08
C ARG A 77 -37.41 21.12 13.96
N GLN A 78 -38.37 20.40 13.39
CA GLN A 78 -38.92 19.19 13.98
C GLN A 78 -37.81 18.13 14.11
N ARG A 79 -37.55 17.73 15.35
CA ARG A 79 -36.93 16.45 15.69
C ARG A 79 -37.90 15.34 15.29
N ALA A 80 -37.50 14.50 14.35
CA ALA A 80 -38.11 13.19 14.17
C ALA A 80 -37.25 12.16 14.93
N LYS A 81 -37.85 11.61 15.99
CA LYS A 81 -37.41 10.36 16.61
C LYS A 81 -37.72 9.23 15.62
N LYS A 82 -36.76 8.37 15.33
CA LYS A 82 -37.06 6.98 15.00
C LYS A 82 -36.07 6.07 15.72
N GLU A 83 -36.67 5.15 16.45
CA GLU A 83 -36.07 4.23 17.39
C GLU A 83 -35.34 3.06 16.71
N VAL A 84 -34.29 2.63 17.40
CA VAL A 84 -33.89 1.24 17.66
C VAL A 84 -33.71 0.32 16.45
N SER A 85 -32.42 0.14 16.11
CA SER A 85 -31.85 -1.20 15.97
C SER A 85 -30.37 -1.13 16.33
N THR A 86 -30.04 -1.68 17.49
CA THR A 86 -28.69 -1.97 17.98
C THR A 86 -27.86 -2.78 16.98
N PRO A 87 -26.62 -2.35 16.72
CA PRO A 87 -25.50 -3.27 16.64
C PRO A 87 -24.60 -3.05 17.86
N SER A 88 -24.31 -4.14 18.54
CA SER A 88 -23.52 -4.21 19.77
C SER A 88 -22.23 -3.38 19.67
N LYS A 89 -22.15 -2.35 20.51
CA LYS A 89 -20.89 -1.71 20.89
C LYS A 89 -19.99 -2.80 21.49
N LYS A 90 -19.01 -3.27 20.73
CA LYS A 90 -17.76 -3.73 21.32
C LYS A 90 -17.00 -2.46 21.69
N GLU A 91 -16.86 -2.25 22.99
CA GLU A 91 -15.88 -1.32 23.55
C GLU A 91 -14.52 -1.64 22.93
N LYS A 92 -13.97 -0.66 22.20
CA LYS A 92 -12.56 -0.58 21.89
C LYS A 92 -12.13 0.84 22.23
N ASP A 93 -11.45 0.88 23.36
CA ASP A 93 -10.31 1.73 23.70
C ASP A 93 -10.27 3.14 23.14
N GLU A 94 -10.26 4.10 24.07
CA GLU A 94 -10.08 5.52 23.84
C GLU A 94 -8.66 5.83 23.36
N GLU A 95 -8.43 5.78 22.05
CA GLU A 95 -7.27 6.42 21.44
C GLU A 95 -7.68 6.98 20.07
N SER A 96 -8.29 8.17 20.07
CA SER A 96 -8.50 9.04 18.89
C SER A 96 -8.54 8.29 17.56
N GLU A 97 -9.51 7.37 17.39
CA GLU A 97 -9.69 6.64 16.14
C GLU A 97 -10.16 7.66 15.10
N GLU A 98 -9.21 8.22 14.36
CA GLU A 98 -9.44 9.07 13.21
C GLU A 98 -10.43 8.34 12.30
N PHE A 99 -11.60 8.94 12.06
CA PHE A 99 -12.66 8.31 11.27
C PHE A 99 -12.17 8.12 9.83
N ILE A 100 -11.74 6.90 9.49
CA ILE A 100 -11.30 6.55 8.14
C ILE A 100 -12.54 6.13 7.34
N PRO A 101 -12.93 6.85 6.27
CA PRO A 101 -14.11 6.50 5.46
C PRO A 101 -13.85 5.21 4.66
N THR A 102 -14.24 4.06 5.23
CA THR A 102 -14.04 2.74 4.62
C THR A 102 -14.79 2.57 3.31
N PHE A 103 -15.89 3.28 3.11
CA PHE A 103 -16.68 3.26 1.87
C PHE A 103 -15.85 3.58 0.62
N ILE A 104 -14.84 4.45 0.75
CA ILE A 104 -13.96 4.78 -0.37
C ILE A 104 -13.21 3.52 -0.84
N TYR A 105 -12.81 2.65 0.09
CA TYR A 105 -12.02 1.46 -0.20
C TYR A 105 -12.82 0.36 -0.92
N GLU A 106 -14.12 0.26 -0.65
CA GLU A 106 -15.02 -0.64 -1.38
C GLU A 106 -15.09 -0.26 -2.87
N THR A 107 -15.09 1.04 -3.18
CA THR A 107 -15.17 1.50 -4.58
C THR A 107 -13.87 1.29 -5.36
N VAL A 108 -12.71 1.39 -4.71
CA VAL A 108 -11.40 1.24 -5.38
C VAL A 108 -10.93 -0.21 -5.51
N LYS A 109 -11.71 -1.19 -5.03
CA LYS A 109 -11.40 -2.63 -5.12
C LYS A 109 -9.98 -2.97 -4.63
N TYR A 110 -9.60 -2.39 -3.51
CA TYR A 110 -8.29 -2.61 -2.93
C TYR A 110 -8.13 -4.06 -2.48
N GLU A 111 -7.10 -4.75 -3.00
CA GLU A 111 -6.77 -6.12 -2.61
C GLU A 111 -5.89 -6.11 -1.36
N HIS A 112 -6.45 -6.63 -0.27
CA HIS A 112 -5.78 -6.74 1.02
C HIS A 112 -4.74 -7.87 1.02
N LYS A 113 -3.76 -7.79 1.93
CA LYS A 113 -2.71 -8.82 2.09
C LYS A 113 -3.24 -10.26 2.24
N ARG A 114 -4.43 -10.45 2.81
CA ARG A 114 -5.02 -11.78 3.08
C ARG A 114 -5.89 -12.31 1.94
N THR A 115 -6.19 -11.48 0.95
CA THR A 115 -6.96 -11.91 -0.22
C THR A 115 -6.01 -12.45 -1.29
N PRO A 116 -6.19 -13.71 -1.74
CA PRO A 116 -5.37 -14.26 -2.81
C PRO A 116 -5.65 -13.47 -4.09
N HIS A 117 -4.60 -12.91 -4.66
CA HIS A 117 -4.68 -12.17 -5.91
C HIS A 117 -3.39 -12.36 -6.72
N ARG A 118 -3.47 -12.08 -8.03
CA ARG A 118 -2.37 -12.35 -8.97
C ARG A 118 -1.34 -11.23 -8.88
N VAL A 119 -0.21 -11.54 -8.24
CA VAL A 119 0.97 -10.66 -8.16
C VAL A 119 2.07 -11.16 -9.08
N SER A 120 2.78 -10.24 -9.75
CA SER A 120 3.92 -10.58 -10.61
C SER A 120 5.09 -11.17 -9.79
N LYS A 121 5.96 -11.95 -10.44
CA LYS A 121 7.07 -12.63 -9.75
C LYS A 121 8.04 -11.60 -9.14
N GLU A 122 8.30 -10.51 -9.85
CA GLU A 122 9.19 -9.42 -9.45
C GLU A 122 8.65 -8.65 -8.24
N LEU A 123 7.34 -8.41 -8.18
CA LEU A 123 6.76 -7.69 -7.05
C LEU A 123 6.80 -8.56 -5.78
N LYS A 124 6.64 -9.89 -5.89
CA LYS A 124 6.78 -10.82 -4.77
C LYS A 124 8.19 -10.79 -4.18
N THR A 125 9.22 -10.86 -5.03
CA THR A 125 10.62 -10.82 -4.58
C THR A 125 10.97 -9.48 -3.92
N VAL A 126 10.43 -8.36 -4.44
CA VAL A 126 10.53 -7.04 -3.77
C VAL A 126 9.88 -7.06 -2.38
N VAL A 127 8.68 -7.62 -2.25
CA VAL A 127 7.96 -7.70 -0.97
C VAL A 127 8.72 -8.56 0.03
N GLU A 128 9.26 -9.70 -0.40
CA GLU A 128 10.10 -10.58 0.43
C GLU A 128 11.35 -9.85 0.91
N TYR A 129 12.03 -9.14 0.01
CA TYR A 129 13.19 -8.32 0.35
C TYR A 129 12.83 -7.24 1.39
N ILE A 130 11.73 -6.51 1.18
CA ILE A 130 11.27 -5.48 2.13
C ILE A 130 10.97 -6.12 3.48
N ASN A 131 10.23 -7.22 3.52
CA ASN A 131 9.90 -7.92 4.77
C ASN A 131 11.14 -8.45 5.50
N LYS A 132 12.23 -8.76 4.79
CA LYS A 132 13.48 -9.23 5.38
C LYS A 132 14.26 -8.12 6.08
N TYR A 133 14.36 -6.94 5.45
CA TYR A 133 15.25 -5.85 5.91
C TYR A 133 14.54 -4.66 6.56
N TYR A 134 13.25 -4.48 6.32
CA TYR A 134 12.45 -3.34 6.79
C TYR A 134 11.35 -3.79 7.74
N ASP A 135 11.02 -2.91 8.67
CA ASP A 135 9.98 -3.14 9.66
C ASP A 135 8.65 -2.58 9.12
N VAL A 136 7.77 -3.48 8.73
CA VAL A 136 6.46 -3.17 8.15
C VAL A 136 5.42 -3.25 9.27
N PRO A 137 4.82 -2.13 9.69
CA PRO A 137 3.83 -2.15 10.77
C PRO A 137 2.63 -3.04 10.43
N SER A 138 2.03 -3.68 11.43
CA SER A 138 0.77 -4.43 11.25
C SER A 138 -0.39 -3.52 10.82
N THR A 139 -0.32 -2.24 11.15
CA THR A 139 -1.28 -1.20 10.78
C THR A 139 -1.00 -0.56 9.41
N PHE A 140 -0.03 -1.06 8.64
CA PHE A 140 0.41 -0.46 7.37
C PHE A 140 -0.73 -0.12 6.40
N GLU A 141 -1.74 -0.98 6.27
CA GLU A 141 -2.88 -0.71 5.40
C GLU A 141 -3.74 0.47 5.91
N ARG A 142 -3.87 0.64 7.21
CA ARG A 142 -4.74 1.67 7.81
C ARG A 142 -4.06 3.02 7.94
N ASP A 143 -2.74 3.03 8.10
CA ASP A 143 -1.98 4.25 8.34
C ASP A 143 -1.95 5.15 7.08
N ALA A 144 -2.47 6.38 7.22
CA ALA A 144 -2.46 7.37 6.14
C ALA A 144 -1.04 7.83 5.73
N LYS A 145 -0.05 7.64 6.61
CA LYS A 145 1.36 8.02 6.37
C LYS A 145 1.98 7.33 5.16
N PHE A 146 1.50 6.14 4.81
CA PHE A 146 1.97 5.37 3.66
C PHE A 146 1.25 5.71 2.35
N GLY A 147 0.52 6.83 2.35
CA GLY A 147 -0.29 7.30 1.22
C GLY A 147 -1.67 6.68 1.19
N THR A 148 -2.46 7.12 0.22
CA THR A 148 -3.82 6.61 -0.01
C THR A 148 -3.80 5.17 -0.50
N HIS A 149 -4.95 4.51 -0.45
CA HIS A 149 -5.20 3.21 -1.08
C HIS A 149 -5.25 3.32 -2.61
N SER A 150 -4.38 4.12 -3.22
CA SER A 150 -4.31 4.38 -4.66
C SER A 150 -3.55 3.30 -5.43
N GLY A 151 -2.97 2.32 -4.74
CA GLY A 151 -2.43 1.10 -5.35
C GLY A 151 -3.50 0.02 -5.31
N LEU A 152 -3.71 -0.68 -6.44
CA LEU A 152 -4.70 -1.77 -6.53
C LEU A 152 -4.48 -2.87 -5.48
N THR A 153 -3.23 -3.06 -5.02
CA THR A 153 -2.85 -4.15 -4.12
C THR A 153 -1.92 -3.67 -2.99
N PHE A 154 -1.89 -4.45 -1.90
CA PHE A 154 -0.99 -4.26 -0.76
C PHE A 154 0.49 -4.12 -1.16
N GLU A 155 0.96 -4.98 -2.06
CA GLU A 155 2.34 -5.10 -2.51
C GLU A 155 2.76 -3.85 -3.28
N LYS A 156 1.89 -3.33 -4.15
CA LYS A 156 2.15 -2.07 -4.87
C LYS A 156 2.28 -0.89 -3.91
N ARG A 157 1.42 -0.84 -2.90
CA ARG A 157 1.48 0.19 -1.87
C ARG A 157 2.75 0.06 -1.02
N LEU A 158 3.15 -1.16 -0.68
CA LEU A 158 4.38 -1.45 0.06
C LEU A 158 5.64 -1.06 -0.74
N ALA A 159 5.69 -1.42 -2.03
CA ALA A 159 6.76 -1.01 -2.94
C ALA A 159 6.86 0.52 -3.07
N ARG A 160 5.72 1.22 -3.10
CA ARG A 160 5.69 2.69 -3.09
C ARG A 160 6.20 3.28 -1.77
N ALA A 161 5.79 2.74 -0.63
CA ALA A 161 6.30 3.19 0.66
C ALA A 161 7.83 2.99 0.77
N TYR A 162 8.34 1.90 0.20
CA TYR A 162 9.77 1.63 0.09
C TYR A 162 10.50 2.66 -0.80
N SER A 163 9.99 2.96 -2.01
CA SER A 163 10.65 3.95 -2.89
C SER A 163 10.66 5.36 -2.31
N LEU A 164 9.68 5.68 -1.46
CA LEU A 164 9.61 6.94 -0.73
C LEU A 164 10.45 6.95 0.56
N GLY A 165 11.12 5.86 0.92
CA GLY A 165 11.91 5.76 2.15
C GLY A 165 11.08 5.88 3.43
N GLN A 166 9.79 5.54 3.38
CA GLN A 166 8.87 5.67 4.52
C GLN A 166 8.94 4.49 5.50
N LEU A 167 9.64 3.41 5.11
CA LEU A 167 9.77 2.21 5.91
C LEU A 167 11.04 2.26 6.78
N PRO A 168 10.92 2.08 8.10
CA PRO A 168 12.09 1.98 8.96
C PRO A 168 12.85 0.67 8.72
N LEU A 169 14.18 0.69 8.86
CA LEU A 169 14.99 -0.52 8.79
C LEU A 169 14.78 -1.37 10.05
N LYS A 170 14.78 -2.70 9.89
CA LYS A 170 14.75 -3.63 11.02
C LYS A 170 16.02 -3.49 11.84
N ARG A 171 15.85 -3.27 13.16
CA ARG A 171 16.95 -3.29 14.12
C ARG A 171 17.43 -4.73 14.32
N GLN A 172 18.54 -5.11 13.70
CA GLN A 172 19.16 -6.41 13.95
C GLN A 172 19.95 -6.39 15.27
N GLY A 173 19.28 -6.74 16.37
CA GLY A 173 19.90 -7.14 17.65
C GLY A 173 20.65 -6.04 18.44
N ARG A 174 20.57 -6.09 19.77
CA ARG A 174 21.15 -5.13 20.72
C ARG A 174 22.68 -5.25 20.89
N GLY A 175 23.42 -5.39 19.81
CA GLY A 175 24.87 -5.28 19.82
C GLY A 175 25.28 -4.14 18.90
N ASN A 176 26.20 -3.29 19.34
CA ASN A 176 26.74 -2.12 18.61
C ASN A 176 27.50 -2.49 17.31
N LYS A 177 26.99 -3.42 16.50
CA LYS A 177 27.43 -3.62 15.13
C LYS A 177 26.61 -2.68 14.29
N THR A 178 27.27 -1.68 13.73
CA THR A 178 26.74 -0.84 12.64
C THR A 178 26.21 -1.76 11.55
N VAL A 179 24.89 -1.99 11.54
CA VAL A 179 24.24 -2.80 10.52
C VAL A 179 24.39 -2.02 9.22
N ALA A 180 25.18 -2.56 8.30
CA ALA A 180 25.36 -1.97 6.98
C ALA A 180 23.98 -1.78 6.35
N THR A 181 23.72 -0.58 5.84
CA THR A 181 22.47 -0.27 5.13
C THR A 181 22.31 -1.29 4.00
N PRO A 182 21.19 -2.02 3.93
CA PRO A 182 21.01 -3.04 2.93
C PRO A 182 21.02 -2.40 1.54
N ALA A 183 21.70 -3.02 0.58
CA ALA A 183 21.82 -2.50 -0.79
C ALA A 183 20.44 -2.35 -1.44
N PRO A 184 20.14 -1.27 -2.18
CA PRO A 184 18.80 -1.01 -2.69
C PRO A 184 18.33 -2.12 -3.64
N ILE A 185 17.03 -2.43 -3.62
CA ILE A 185 16.40 -3.32 -4.60
C ILE A 185 15.69 -2.50 -5.68
N CYS A 186 15.81 -2.93 -6.92
CA CYS A 186 15.13 -2.31 -8.03
C CYS A 186 13.66 -2.72 -8.08
N LEU A 187 12.75 -1.76 -8.30
CA LEU A 187 11.31 -2.05 -8.36
C LEU A 187 10.83 -2.61 -9.71
N THR A 188 11.62 -2.51 -10.77
CA THR A 188 11.29 -3.04 -12.10
C THR A 188 11.75 -4.47 -12.29
N CYS A 189 13.04 -4.72 -12.10
CA CYS A 189 13.63 -6.05 -12.33
C CYS A 189 13.83 -6.88 -11.05
N ALA A 190 13.51 -6.32 -9.88
CA ALA A 190 13.71 -6.96 -8.57
C ALA A 190 15.16 -7.38 -8.25
N VAL A 191 16.14 -6.86 -8.98
CA VAL A 191 17.56 -7.11 -8.70
C VAL A 191 18.08 -6.17 -7.61
N VAL A 192 18.85 -6.71 -6.69
CA VAL A 192 19.52 -5.95 -5.62
C VAL A 192 20.81 -5.34 -6.16
N GLY A 193 21.08 -4.08 -5.82
CA GLY A 193 22.32 -3.37 -6.16
C GLY A 193 22.10 -2.05 -6.90
N HIS A 194 20.90 -1.80 -7.42
CA HIS A 194 20.55 -0.55 -8.07
C HIS A 194 19.14 -0.09 -7.73
N SER A 195 18.90 1.21 -7.85
CA SER A 195 17.56 1.79 -7.74
C SER A 195 16.85 1.76 -9.09
N TYR A 196 15.52 1.88 -9.10
CA TYR A 196 14.70 2.01 -10.32
C TYR A 196 15.25 3.01 -11.36
N LYS A 197 15.88 4.11 -10.92
CA LYS A 197 16.43 5.14 -11.81
C LYS A 197 17.60 4.68 -12.69
N TYR A 198 18.27 3.60 -12.29
CA TYR A 198 19.47 3.06 -12.95
C TYR A 198 19.23 1.60 -13.37
N CYS A 199 17.97 1.23 -13.61
CA CYS A 199 17.63 -0.12 -14.02
C CYS A 199 18.04 -0.34 -15.48
N PRO A 200 18.82 -1.41 -15.79
CA PRO A 200 19.17 -1.73 -17.17
C PRO A 200 17.96 -2.15 -17.99
N ASP A 201 16.98 -2.80 -17.37
CA ASP A 201 15.74 -3.26 -18.01
C ASP A 201 14.64 -2.18 -18.02
N GLY A 202 14.93 -1.02 -17.42
CA GLY A 202 13.95 0.02 -17.12
C GLY A 202 14.31 1.35 -17.74
N PHE A 203 14.52 1.39 -19.06
CA PHE A 203 14.49 2.59 -19.91
C PHE A 203 14.21 2.22 -21.37
#